data_AF-A0A1I4FYM4-F1
#
_entry.id   AF-A0A1I4FYM4-F1
#
_cell.length_a   1.000
_cell.length_b   1.000
_cell.length_c   1.000
_cell.angle_alpha   90.00
_cell.angle_beta   90.00
_cell.angle_gamma   90.00
#
_symmetry.space_group_name_H-M   'P 1'
#
loop_
_entity.id
_entity.type
_entity.pdbx_description
1 polymer ?
#
loop_
_entity_poly.entity_id
_entity_poly.type
_entity_poly.pdbx_seq_one_letter_code
_entity_poly.pdbx_strand_id
1 'polypeptide(L)'
;MYVKTTTRRNKSGSEIRSLHLAHSARDSAAGRSVPTILHSFGREDQLDRDAIKRLVASLSKLLEPAAALPPPPTRSWCSWSHAPTAAPSSSTNCGIG
;
A
#
# COMPACT_ATOMS: atom_id res chain seq x y z
N MET A 1 -0.97 2.45 7.56
CA MET A 1 0.09 3.11 8.35
C MET A 1 1.31 3.27 7.45
N TYR A 2 2.08 4.33 7.60
CA TYR A 2 3.28 4.58 6.78
C TYR A 2 4.30 5.40 7.57
N VAL A 3 5.58 5.33 7.18
CA VAL A 3 6.61 6.20 7.72
C VAL A 3 6.73 7.44 6.85
N LYS A 4 6.65 8.63 7.45
CA LYS A 4 6.84 9.92 6.82
C LYS A 4 8.20 10.48 7.21
N THR A 5 8.98 10.89 6.22
CA THR A 5 10.18 11.69 6.41
C THR A 5 9.83 13.17 6.28
N THR A 6 10.22 13.97 7.26
CA THR A 6 10.08 15.43 7.22
C THR A 6 11.45 16.06 7.25
N THR A 7 11.73 16.94 6.29
CA THR A 7 12.97 17.69 6.23
C THR A 7 12.79 19.07 6.84
N ARG A 8 13.67 19.45 7.76
CA ARG A 8 13.76 20.81 8.31
C ARG A 8 15.15 21.37 8.08
N ARG A 9 15.22 22.60 7.57
CA ARG A 9 16.48 23.35 7.47
C ARG A 9 16.68 24.21 8.72
N ASN A 10 17.86 24.12 9.33
CA ASN A 10 18.23 24.93 10.49
C ASN A 10 18.83 26.28 10.05
N LYS A 11 18.86 27.26 10.95
CA LYS A 11 19.45 28.59 10.72
C LYS A 11 20.94 28.51 10.37
N SER A 12 21.64 27.50 10.85
CA SER A 12 23.03 27.18 10.50
C SER A 12 23.20 26.55 9.11
N GLY A 13 22.13 26.40 8.33
CA GLY A 13 22.15 25.84 6.97
C GLY A 13 22.07 24.31 6.91
N SER A 14 22.27 23.61 8.03
CA SER A 14 22.17 22.14 8.12
C SER A 14 20.74 21.63 7.90
N GLU A 15 20.62 20.53 7.15
CA GLU A 15 19.37 19.83 6.91
C GLU A 15 19.19 18.69 7.93
N ILE A 16 18.05 18.66 8.61
CA ILE A 16 17.68 17.60 9.55
C ILE A 16 16.46 16.88 9.00
N ARG A 17 16.59 15.57 8.81
CA ARG A 17 15.48 14.69 8.41
C ARG A 17 14.97 13.94 9.62
N SER A 18 13.67 13.95 9.83
CA SER A 18 13.01 13.26 10.94
C SER A 18 11.98 12.25 10.42
N LEU A 19 11.89 11.10 11.09
CA LEU A 19 11.00 10.00 10.73
C LEU A 19 9.81 9.92 11.68
N HIS A 20 8.61 9.75 11.12
CA HIS A 20 7.36 9.67 11.88
C HIS A 20 6.50 8.52 11.38
N LEU A 21 5.93 7.72 12.28
CA LEU A 21 4.85 6.80 11.94
C LEU A 21 3.54 7.58 11.84
N ALA A 22 2.85 7.44 10.71
CA ALA A 22 1.60 8.13 10.43
C ALA A 22 0.49 7.16 10.00
N HIS A 23 -0.74 7.56 10.32
CA HIS A 23 -1.98 6.95 9.85
C HIS A 23 -2.72 7.94 8.97
N SER A 24 -3.15 7.54 7.78
CA SER A 24 -4.12 8.34 7.01
C SER A 24 -5.48 7.68 7.13
N ALA A 25 -6.47 8.41 7.65
CA ALA A 25 -7.87 8.02 7.62
C ALA A 25 -8.63 8.92 6.64
N ARG A 26 -9.66 8.37 5.99
CA ARG A 26 -10.53 9.15 5.11
C ARG A 26 -11.50 9.98 5.96
N ASP A 27 -11.43 11.29 5.82
CA ASP A 27 -12.40 12.21 6.42
C ASP A 27 -13.57 12.39 5.43
N SER A 28 -14.76 11.93 5.81
CA SER A 28 -15.96 12.02 4.99
C SER A 28 -16.51 13.45 4.88
N ALA A 29 -16.25 14.32 5.85
CA ALA A 29 -16.68 15.71 5.83
C ALA A 29 -15.74 16.57 4.97
N ALA A 30 -14.42 16.35 5.07
CA ALA A 30 -13.43 17.07 4.28
C ALA A 30 -13.17 16.47 2.88
N GLY A 31 -13.72 15.28 2.59
CA GLY A 31 -13.57 14.61 1.30
C GLY A 31 -12.14 14.14 0.97
N ARG A 32 -11.23 14.17 1.95
CA ARG A 32 -9.80 13.89 1.77
C ARG A 32 -9.25 12.97 2.85
N SER A 33 -8.13 12.33 2.56
CA SER A 33 -7.39 11.57 3.57
C SER A 33 -6.60 12.53 4.46
N VAL A 34 -6.86 12.48 5.77
CA VAL A 34 -6.18 13.31 6.77
C VAL A 34 -5.11 12.47 7.47
N PRO A 35 -3.83 12.86 7.41
CA PRO A 35 -2.76 12.14 8.10
C PRO A 35 -2.64 12.57 9.56
N THR A 36 -2.57 11.59 10.46
CA THR A 36 -2.29 11.75 11.89
C THR A 36 -0.94 11.10 12.21
N ILE A 37 -0.06 11.85 12.88
CA ILE A 37 1.21 11.30 13.39
C ILE A 37 0.91 10.50 14.65
N LEU A 38 1.26 9.21 14.62
CA LEU A 38 1.13 8.30 15.75
C LEU A 38 2.37 8.31 16.63
N HIS A 39 3.55 8.38 16.02
CA HIS A 39 4.82 8.33 16.75
C HIS A 39 5.93 9.07 15.98
N SER A 40 6.85 9.69 16.71
CA SER A 40 8.04 10.33 16.15
C SER A 40 9.27 9.53 16.55
N PHE A 41 9.95 8.93 15.57
CA PHE A 41 11.20 8.19 15.82
C PHE A 41 12.41 9.11 16.02
N GLY A 42 12.25 10.40 15.75
CA GLY A 42 13.33 11.39 15.86
C GLY A 42 14.09 11.55 14.55
N ARG A 43 15.34 12.01 14.65
CA ARG A 43 16.17 12.30 13.48
C ARG A 43 16.65 11.01 12.83
N GLU A 44 16.71 11.00 11.51
CA GLU A 44 17.17 9.87 10.70
C GLU A 44 18.63 9.49 11.02
N ASP A 45 19.48 10.47 11.32
CA ASP A 45 20.90 10.25 11.65
C ASP A 45 21.13 9.74 13.08
N GLN A 46 20.15 9.88 13.97
CA GLN A 46 20.22 9.45 15.37
C GLN A 46 19.22 8.32 15.68
N LEU A 47 18.74 7.65 14.64
CA LEU A 47 17.72 6.63 14.77
C LEU A 47 18.25 5.39 15.50
N ASP A 48 17.61 5.00 16.60
CA ASP A 48 17.87 3.73 17.28
C ASP A 48 17.33 2.56 16.42
N ARG A 49 18.22 1.99 15.60
CA ARG A 49 17.88 0.87 14.71
C ARG A 49 17.49 -0.38 15.47
N ASP A 50 18.00 -0.60 16.67
CA ASP A 50 17.67 -1.79 17.46
C ASP A 50 16.27 -1.67 18.09
N ALA A 51 15.85 -0.46 18.49
CA ALA A 51 14.46 -0.19 18.85
C ALA A 51 13.50 -0.47 17.69
N ILE A 52 13.85 -0.07 16.46
CA ILE A 52 13.04 -0.36 15.27
C ILE A 52 12.95 -1.87 15.02
N LYS A 53 14.06 -2.60 15.08
CA LYS A 53 14.03 -4.08 14.94
C LYS A 53 13.12 -4.73 15.99
N ARG A 54 13.17 -4.28 17.25
CA ARG A 54 12.28 -4.78 18.32
C ARG A 54 10.81 -4.48 18.01
N LEU A 55 10.50 -3.28 17.51
CA LEU A 55 9.15 -2.92 17.10
C LEU A 55 8.66 -3.82 15.98
N VAL A 56 9.46 -4.00 14.92
CA VAL A 56 9.13 -4.90 13.80
C VAL A 56 8.88 -6.32 14.30
N ALA A 57 9.77 -6.88 15.11
CA ALA A 57 9.60 -8.22 15.66
C ALA A 57 8.32 -8.36 16.51
N SER A 58 7.98 -7.35 17.31
CA SER A 58 6.73 -7.33 18.08
C SER A 58 5.49 -7.30 17.19
N LEU A 59 5.49 -6.45 16.17
CA LEU A 59 4.38 -6.34 15.21
C LEU A 59 4.24 -7.61 14.36
N SER A 60 5.35 -8.20 13.90
CA SER A 60 5.35 -9.45 13.14
C SER A 60 4.73 -10.61 13.91
N LYS A 61 4.95 -10.70 15.24
CA LYS A 61 4.30 -11.70 16.09
C LYS A 61 2.77 -11.59 16.11
N LEU A 62 2.22 -10.38 15.93
CA LEU A 62 0.77 -10.17 15.83
C LEU A 62 0.22 -10.58 14.46
N LEU A 63 1.08 -10.68 13.45
CA LEU A 63 0.73 -11.00 12.07
C LEU A 63 0.95 -12.48 11.72
N GLU A 64 1.71 -13.22 12.52
CA GLU A 64 1.86 -14.68 12.39
C GLU A 64 0.48 -15.37 12.54
N PRO A 65 -0.09 -15.95 11.48
CA PRO A 65 -1.42 -16.59 11.50
C PRO A 65 -1.42 -18.01 12.13
N ALA A 66 -0.32 -18.42 12.76
CA ALA A 66 0.05 -19.84 12.89
C ALA A 66 -0.69 -20.63 14.00
N ALA A 67 -1.97 -20.38 14.28
CA ALA A 67 -2.73 -21.29 15.14
C ALA A 67 -4.21 -21.52 14.80
N ALA A 68 -4.89 -20.75 13.93
CA ALA A 68 -6.36 -20.85 13.90
C ALA A 68 -7.08 -20.56 12.57
N LEU A 69 -6.40 -20.56 11.43
CA LEU A 69 -7.11 -20.47 10.15
C LEU A 69 -6.82 -21.70 9.30
N PRO A 70 -7.79 -22.62 9.12
CA PRO A 70 -7.65 -23.66 8.12
C PRO A 70 -7.41 -23.02 6.74
N PRO A 71 -6.67 -23.68 5.84
CA PRO A 71 -6.44 -23.15 4.50
C PRO A 71 -7.79 -22.81 3.88
N PRO A 72 -7.94 -21.63 3.22
CA PRO A 72 -9.18 -21.30 2.55
C PRO A 72 -9.53 -22.43 1.58
N PRO A 73 -10.80 -22.86 1.49
CA PRO A 73 -11.17 -23.86 0.51
C PRO A 73 -10.75 -23.36 -0.86
N THR A 74 -10.06 -24.21 -1.62
CA THR A 74 -9.63 -23.93 -2.99
C THR A 74 -10.85 -23.57 -3.82
N ARG A 75 -11.10 -22.27 -3.98
CA ARG A 75 -12.15 -21.76 -4.84
C ARG A 75 -11.61 -21.94 -6.26
N SER A 76 -12.02 -23.04 -6.90
CA SER A 76 -11.62 -23.37 -8.27
C SER A 76 -11.98 -22.20 -9.19
N TRP A 77 -10.95 -21.55 -9.72
CA TRP A 77 -11.03 -20.45 -10.68
C TRP A 77 -11.43 -20.91 -12.09
N CYS A 78 -12.31 -21.90 -12.22
CA CYS A 78 -12.62 -22.54 -13.50
C CYS A 78 -13.98 -22.18 -14.11
N SER A 79 -14.57 -21.02 -13.80
CA SER A 79 -15.82 -20.60 -14.49
C SER A 79 -15.78 -19.22 -15.13
N TRP A 80 -14.60 -18.60 -15.29
CA TRP A 80 -14.49 -17.39 -16.09
C TRP A 80 -13.46 -17.54 -17.21
N SER A 81 -13.77 -18.46 -18.11
CA SER A 81 -13.30 -18.43 -19.49
C SER A 81 -14.28 -19.23 -20.34
N HIS A 82 -14.95 -18.52 -21.24
CA HIS A 82 -15.37 -18.89 -22.60
C HIS A 82 -16.80 -18.40 -22.93
N ALA A 83 -16.86 -17.29 -23.66
CA ALA A 83 -17.88 -17.07 -24.68
C ALA A 83 -17.16 -16.52 -25.93
N PRO A 84 -16.91 -17.34 -26.98
CA PRO A 84 -16.49 -16.82 -28.26
C PRO A 84 -17.73 -16.31 -29.00
N THR A 85 -17.91 -15.00 -29.10
CA THR A 85 -18.89 -14.46 -30.06
C THR A 85 -18.29 -14.61 -31.45
N ALA A 86 -18.83 -15.58 -32.18
CA ALA A 86 -18.52 -15.88 -33.57
C ALA A 86 -18.63 -14.65 -34.48
N ALA A 87 -17.66 -14.52 -35.38
CA ALA A 87 -17.77 -13.71 -36.59
C ALA A 87 -18.89 -14.25 -37.51
N PRO A 88 -19.44 -13.39 -38.37
CA PRO A 88 -19.72 -13.84 -39.73
C PRO A 88 -18.88 -13.07 -40.73
N SER A 89 -18.11 -13.84 -41.48
CA SER A 89 -17.59 -13.52 -42.80
C SER A 89 -18.74 -13.33 -43.79
N SER A 90 -18.78 -12.20 -44.49
CA SER A 90 -19.43 -12.10 -45.79
C SER A 90 -18.75 -11.04 -46.64
N SER A 91 -17.96 -11.54 -47.59
CA SER A 91 -17.56 -10.91 -48.84
C SER A 91 -18.76 -10.34 -49.59
N THR A 92 -18.67 -9.12 -50.12
CA THR A 92 -19.23 -8.76 -51.44
C THR A 92 -18.49 -7.53 -51.95
N ASN A 93 -17.70 -7.78 -53.00
CA ASN A 93 -17.17 -6.81 -53.93
C ASN A 93 -18.32 -6.29 -54.83
N CYS A 94 -18.43 -4.97 -55.02
CA CYS A 94 -19.03 -4.35 -56.19
C CYS A 94 -18.48 -2.92 -56.31
N GLY A 95 -17.75 -2.66 -57.40
CA GLY A 95 -17.29 -1.33 -57.76
C GLY A 95 -18.34 -0.52 -58.52
N ILE A 96 -17.81 0.51 -59.18
CA ILE A 96 -18.40 1.43 -60.17
C ILE A 96 -18.95 2.73 -59.57
N GLY A 97 -18.35 3.84 -60.00
CA GLY A 97 -18.81 5.22 -59.81
C GLY A 97 -17.66 6.20 -59.83
#